data_AF-A4CRJ3-F1
#
_entry.id   AF-A4CRJ3-F1
#
_cell.length_a   1.000
_cell.length_b   1.000
_cell.length_c   1.000
_cell.angle_alpha   90.00
_cell.angle_beta   90.00
_cell.angle_gamma   90.00
#
_symmetry.space_group_name_H-M   'P 1'
#
loop_
_entity.id
_entity.type
_entity.pdbx_description
1 polymer ?
#
loop_
_entity_poly.entity_id
_entity_poly.type
_entity_poly.pdbx_seq_one_letter_code
_entity_poly.pdbx_strand_id
1 'polypeptide(L)'
;MTYVIPENEQANFNNPFISLLPDELDRQLFGSNDINLEGNDLDNILIGNNGNNVIDGGFGDDRMAGGRGNDIYFVMDKGDNVVELPNEGLDQVVTSRSKYKLPQNVEGLAFDFIAFDSVGIGNSSDNILLGNDFKNKLKGGGGNDLLVGLGGKDKLTGGKGFDEFKFFSTTDSGTTKKTRDVITDFDIQFDFIDISSIDADPFTPGNQSFEFIGSERFSDIGQARFSNNILSLNIDADIFSEFEVLVKGVDQLTPIDIFL
;
A
#
# COMPACT_ATOMS: atom_id res chain seq x y z
N MET A 1 3.18 0.41 -37.41
CA MET A 1 4.22 1.41 -37.75
C MET A 1 4.70 1.94 -36.43
N THR A 2 6.00 1.88 -36.13
CA THR A 2 6.54 2.47 -34.90
C THR A 2 6.56 3.99 -35.08
N TYR A 3 5.67 4.71 -34.39
CA TYR A 3 5.69 6.17 -34.37
C TYR A 3 6.82 6.60 -33.43
N VAL A 4 7.90 7.15 -34.01
CA VAL A 4 8.98 7.76 -33.23
C VAL A 4 8.61 9.22 -33.03
N ILE A 5 8.34 9.58 -31.79
CA ILE A 5 7.98 10.95 -31.41
C ILE A 5 9.20 11.86 -31.67
N PRO A 6 9.06 12.97 -32.42
CA PRO A 6 10.07 14.03 -32.47
C PRO A 6 10.23 14.63 -31.06
N GLU A 7 11.43 15.09 -30.68
CA GLU A 7 11.76 15.71 -29.36
C GLU A 7 10.79 16.81 -28.84
N ASN A 8 9.81 17.21 -29.64
CA ASN A 8 8.91 18.34 -29.49
C ASN A 8 7.44 17.97 -29.20
N GLU A 9 7.07 16.70 -29.05
CA GLU A 9 5.80 16.27 -28.40
C GLU A 9 6.07 16.11 -26.89
N GLN A 10 6.44 17.21 -26.23
CA GLN A 10 6.73 17.21 -24.79
C GLN A 10 5.43 17.36 -24.01
N ALA A 11 5.30 16.62 -22.91
CA ALA A 11 4.37 16.92 -21.84
C ALA A 11 4.41 18.44 -21.56
N ASN A 12 3.26 19.11 -21.67
CA ASN A 12 3.18 20.54 -21.38
C ASN A 12 2.80 20.69 -19.90
N PHE A 13 3.17 21.79 -19.25
CA PHE A 13 2.85 22.07 -17.84
C PHE A 13 1.36 21.91 -17.48
N ASN A 14 0.45 21.96 -18.46
CA ASN A 14 -1.00 21.80 -18.26
C ASN A 14 -1.49 20.35 -18.40
N ASN A 15 -0.74 19.46 -19.06
CA ASN A 15 -0.97 18.03 -19.09
C ASN A 15 0.39 17.30 -19.04
N PRO A 16 0.79 16.75 -17.88
CA PRO A 16 2.08 16.09 -17.74
C PRO A 16 2.17 14.77 -18.53
N PHE A 17 1.06 14.33 -19.14
CA PHE A 17 0.99 13.14 -19.96
C PHE A 17 1.18 13.44 -21.46
N ILE A 18 1.88 12.52 -22.12
CA ILE A 18 1.79 12.34 -23.57
C ILE A 18 0.63 11.35 -23.82
N SER A 19 -0.52 11.89 -24.20
CA SER A 19 -1.73 11.09 -24.46
C SER A 19 -1.78 10.57 -25.90
N LEU A 20 -2.25 9.33 -26.10
CA LEU A 20 -2.54 8.79 -27.42
C LEU A 20 -3.73 9.53 -28.04
N LEU A 21 -3.70 9.72 -29.37
CA LEU A 21 -4.88 10.15 -30.11
C LEU A 21 -5.93 9.03 -30.15
N PRO A 22 -7.23 9.32 -30.37
CA PRO A 22 -8.30 8.31 -30.30
C PRO A 22 -8.16 7.10 -31.23
N ASP A 23 -7.34 7.18 -32.29
CA ASP A 23 -7.09 6.12 -33.26
C ASP A 23 -5.67 5.54 -33.19
N GLU A 24 -4.83 6.05 -32.27
CA GLU A 24 -3.53 5.45 -31.98
C GLU A 24 -3.70 4.19 -31.13
N LEU A 25 -2.98 3.13 -31.46
CA LEU A 25 -3.06 1.87 -30.71
C LEU A 25 -1.94 1.74 -29.67
N ASP A 26 -0.73 2.23 -29.98
CA ASP A 26 0.45 1.92 -29.19
C ASP A 26 1.37 3.13 -29.09
N ARG A 27 2.14 3.22 -28.01
CA ARG A 27 3.20 4.22 -27.83
C ARG A 27 4.41 3.62 -27.14
N GLN A 28 5.59 4.01 -27.62
CA GLN A 28 6.87 3.68 -27.01
C GLN A 28 7.72 4.95 -26.86
N LEU A 29 8.22 5.19 -25.65
CA LEU A 29 9.14 6.26 -25.33
C LEU A 29 10.60 5.80 -25.41
N PHE A 30 11.50 6.77 -25.57
CA PHE A 30 12.94 6.55 -25.56
C PHE A 30 13.62 7.63 -24.72
N GLY A 31 14.87 7.39 -24.33
CA GLY A 31 15.64 8.31 -23.49
C GLY A 31 15.53 7.98 -22.01
N SER A 32 15.76 8.97 -21.15
CA SER A 32 15.80 8.83 -19.69
C SER A 32 15.17 10.03 -18.97
N ASN A 33 14.33 10.79 -19.68
CA ASN A 33 13.58 11.88 -19.07
C ASN A 33 12.30 11.30 -18.47
N ASP A 34 11.90 11.80 -17.31
CA ASP A 34 10.63 11.44 -16.67
C ASP A 34 9.48 11.95 -17.55
N ILE A 35 8.76 11.03 -18.19
CA ILE A 35 7.68 11.33 -19.14
C ILE A 35 6.50 10.40 -18.85
N ASN A 36 5.31 10.95 -18.72
CA ASN A 36 4.11 10.16 -18.43
C ASN A 36 3.36 9.79 -19.73
N LEU A 37 2.68 8.65 -19.73
CA LEU A 37 1.89 8.11 -20.84
C LEU A 37 0.43 7.95 -20.43
N GLU A 38 -0.47 8.35 -21.32
CA GLU A 38 -1.91 8.12 -21.17
C GLU A 38 -2.42 7.45 -22.45
N GLY A 39 -3.08 6.31 -22.30
CA GLY A 39 -3.74 5.58 -23.38
C GLY A 39 -5.04 6.25 -23.82
N ASN A 40 -5.92 5.47 -24.43
CA ASN A 40 -7.23 5.91 -24.90
C ASN A 40 -8.31 4.86 -24.58
N ASP A 41 -9.39 4.80 -25.37
CA ASP A 41 -10.49 3.86 -25.14
C ASP A 41 -10.28 2.47 -25.79
N LEU A 42 -9.10 2.23 -26.37
CA LEU A 42 -8.73 1.00 -27.09
C LEU A 42 -7.71 0.19 -26.30
N ASP A 43 -7.62 -1.11 -26.60
CA ASP A 43 -6.54 -1.97 -26.08
C ASP A 43 -5.16 -1.46 -26.55
N ASN A 44 -4.40 -0.80 -25.69
CA ASN A 44 -3.12 -0.19 -26.04
C ASN A 44 -1.89 -1.03 -25.60
N ILE A 45 -0.78 -0.83 -26.30
CA ILE A 45 0.57 -1.18 -25.80
C ILE A 45 1.31 0.11 -25.47
N LEU A 46 1.54 0.35 -24.18
CA LEU A 46 2.22 1.53 -23.65
C LEU A 46 3.57 1.13 -23.07
N ILE A 47 4.65 1.66 -23.66
CA ILE A 47 6.04 1.38 -23.26
C ILE A 47 6.73 2.69 -22.88
N GLY A 48 7.15 2.80 -21.62
CA GLY A 48 7.93 3.89 -21.07
C GLY A 48 9.40 3.91 -21.54
N ASN A 49 10.23 4.70 -20.86
CA ASN A 49 11.64 4.90 -21.16
C ASN A 49 12.56 4.47 -19.99
N ASN A 50 13.68 5.15 -19.75
CA ASN A 50 14.56 4.84 -18.61
C ASN A 50 14.44 5.86 -17.46
N GLY A 51 13.49 6.78 -17.54
CA GLY A 51 13.14 7.71 -16.47
C GLY A 51 11.91 7.21 -15.72
N ASN A 52 11.53 7.90 -14.65
CA ASN A 52 10.32 7.55 -13.90
C ASN A 52 9.09 7.96 -14.72
N ASN A 53 8.19 7.02 -14.98
CA ASN A 53 7.02 7.21 -15.82
C ASN A 53 5.76 6.93 -15.01
N VAL A 54 4.75 7.78 -15.21
CA VAL A 54 3.37 7.44 -14.85
C VAL A 54 2.66 6.96 -16.10
N ILE A 55 2.14 5.74 -16.09
CA ILE A 55 1.46 5.12 -17.22
C ILE A 55 0.01 4.85 -16.82
N ASP A 56 -0.91 5.53 -17.50
CA ASP A 56 -2.35 5.31 -17.41
C ASP A 56 -2.83 4.64 -18.71
N GLY A 57 -3.39 3.43 -18.61
CA GLY A 57 -3.94 2.70 -19.75
C GLY A 57 -5.18 3.37 -20.35
N GLY A 58 -5.96 4.08 -19.53
CA GLY A 58 -7.29 4.53 -19.92
C GLY A 58 -8.31 3.41 -19.79
N PHE A 59 -9.15 3.24 -20.82
CA PHE A 59 -10.12 2.14 -20.89
C PHE A 59 -9.63 1.09 -21.89
N GLY A 60 -10.04 -0.16 -21.68
CA GLY A 60 -9.69 -1.25 -22.58
C GLY A 60 -8.84 -2.30 -21.88
N ASP A 61 -8.33 -3.26 -22.65
CA ASP A 61 -7.41 -4.29 -22.13
C ASP A 61 -5.96 -3.93 -22.48
N ASP A 62 -5.30 -3.13 -21.63
CA ASP A 62 -3.98 -2.57 -21.94
C ASP A 62 -2.78 -3.45 -21.56
N ARG A 63 -1.65 -3.23 -22.24
CA ARG A 63 -0.33 -3.74 -21.82
C ARG A 63 0.59 -2.58 -21.53
N MET A 64 1.09 -2.51 -20.31
CA MET A 64 1.92 -1.41 -19.82
C MET A 64 3.29 -1.94 -19.35
N ALA A 65 4.37 -1.31 -19.81
CA ALA A 65 5.73 -1.56 -19.35
C ALA A 65 6.48 -0.23 -19.24
N GLY A 66 7.07 0.07 -18.10
CA GLY A 66 7.65 1.36 -17.73
C GLY A 66 9.10 1.45 -18.18
N GLY A 67 9.80 0.32 -18.15
CA GLY A 67 11.22 0.26 -18.45
C GLY A 67 11.99 0.52 -17.17
N ARG A 68 13.14 1.19 -17.27
CA ARG A 68 13.90 1.53 -16.05
C ARG A 68 13.31 2.77 -15.39
N GLY A 69 13.49 2.88 -14.09
CA GLY A 69 12.95 3.98 -13.30
C GLY A 69 12.01 3.42 -12.25
N ASN A 70 11.52 4.29 -11.37
CA ASN A 70 10.45 3.93 -10.46
C ASN A 70 9.13 4.39 -11.09
N ASP A 71 8.40 3.45 -11.64
CA ASP A 71 7.22 3.72 -12.47
C ASP A 71 5.92 3.53 -11.69
N ILE A 72 4.88 4.25 -12.11
CA ILE A 72 3.53 4.15 -11.54
C ILE A 72 2.54 3.76 -12.64
N TYR A 73 1.78 2.70 -12.38
CA TYR A 73 0.77 2.17 -13.28
C TYR A 73 -0.63 2.36 -12.74
N PHE A 74 -1.52 2.99 -13.52
CA PHE A 74 -2.94 2.98 -13.24
C PHE A 74 -3.59 1.78 -13.92
N VAL A 75 -4.07 0.83 -13.11
CA VAL A 75 -4.77 -0.37 -13.58
C VAL A 75 -6.24 -0.26 -13.21
N MET A 76 -7.07 0.11 -14.18
CA MET A 76 -8.50 0.35 -13.96
C MET A 76 -9.36 -0.80 -14.48
N ASP A 77 -8.91 -1.48 -15.52
CA ASP A 77 -9.65 -2.55 -16.18
C ASP A 77 -9.11 -3.94 -15.84
N LYS A 78 -9.96 -4.95 -16.08
CA LYS A 78 -9.60 -6.32 -15.74
C LYS A 78 -8.49 -6.86 -16.63
N GLY A 79 -8.48 -6.46 -17.91
CA GLY A 79 -7.53 -6.94 -18.91
C GLY A 79 -6.15 -6.29 -18.84
N ASP A 80 -6.04 -5.13 -18.17
CA ASP A 80 -4.76 -4.44 -17.98
C ASP A 80 -3.68 -5.36 -17.43
N ASN A 81 -2.52 -5.30 -18.07
CA ASN A 81 -1.38 -6.13 -17.79
C ASN A 81 -0.12 -5.28 -17.65
N VAL A 82 0.42 -5.24 -16.43
CA VAL A 82 1.71 -4.59 -16.15
C VAL A 82 2.83 -5.63 -16.30
N VAL A 83 3.89 -5.24 -17.00
CA VAL A 83 5.07 -6.07 -17.27
C VAL A 83 6.33 -5.33 -16.87
N GLU A 84 7.00 -5.85 -15.83
CA GLU A 84 8.28 -5.34 -15.34
C GLU A 84 9.38 -6.40 -15.41
N LEU A 85 10.63 -5.96 -15.60
CA LEU A 85 11.80 -6.85 -15.56
C LEU A 85 12.61 -6.69 -14.26
N PRO A 86 13.45 -7.68 -13.90
CA PRO A 86 14.27 -7.57 -12.69
C PRO A 86 15.27 -6.41 -12.75
N ASN A 87 15.36 -5.64 -11.67
CA ASN A 87 16.28 -4.51 -11.48
C ASN A 87 15.98 -3.30 -12.38
N GLU A 88 14.72 -3.04 -12.68
CA GLU A 88 14.30 -1.86 -13.43
C GLU A 88 13.90 -0.68 -12.54
N GLY A 89 13.42 -0.93 -11.32
CA GLY A 89 13.33 0.06 -10.25
C GLY A 89 12.49 -0.43 -9.08
N LEU A 90 11.80 0.51 -8.44
CA LEU A 90 10.74 0.25 -7.46
C LEU A 90 9.42 0.75 -8.03
N ASP A 91 8.60 -0.19 -8.48
CA ASP A 91 7.42 0.13 -9.30
C ASP A 91 6.13 -0.03 -8.50
N GLN A 92 5.13 0.78 -8.80
CA GLN A 92 3.87 0.81 -8.07
C GLN A 92 2.66 0.70 -9.00
N VAL A 93 1.71 -0.17 -8.64
CA VAL A 93 0.37 -0.17 -9.22
C VAL A 93 -0.59 0.60 -8.31
N VAL A 94 -1.34 1.53 -8.91
CA VAL A 94 -2.53 2.16 -8.31
C VAL A 94 -3.76 1.58 -9.00
N THR A 95 -4.78 1.14 -8.24
CA THR A 95 -5.95 0.49 -8.83
C THR A 95 -7.26 0.82 -8.12
N SER A 96 -8.32 0.93 -8.91
CA SER A 96 -9.72 1.03 -8.47
C SER A 96 -10.39 -0.35 -8.33
N ARG A 97 -9.68 -1.42 -8.66
CA ARG A 97 -10.24 -2.77 -8.75
C ARG A 97 -10.49 -3.37 -7.37
N SER A 98 -11.58 -4.11 -7.22
CA SER A 98 -11.88 -4.86 -5.99
C SER A 98 -10.91 -6.02 -5.69
N LYS A 99 -10.08 -6.43 -6.66
CA LYS A 99 -9.04 -7.42 -6.45
C LYS A 99 -7.91 -7.23 -7.45
N TYR A 100 -6.69 -7.15 -6.93
CA TYR A 100 -5.48 -7.08 -7.73
C TYR A 100 -4.37 -7.95 -7.12
N LYS A 101 -3.54 -8.51 -8.00
CA LYS A 101 -2.33 -9.23 -7.60
C LYS A 101 -1.16 -8.61 -8.35
N LEU A 102 -0.13 -8.19 -7.63
CA LEU A 102 1.08 -7.65 -8.24
C LEU A 102 1.70 -8.70 -9.19
N PRO A 103 2.11 -8.29 -10.40
CA PRO A 103 2.96 -9.11 -11.24
C PRO A 103 4.35 -9.27 -10.58
N GLN A 104 5.23 -10.05 -11.20
CA GLN A 104 6.62 -10.13 -10.75
C GLN A 104 7.33 -8.79 -10.99
N ASN A 105 8.30 -8.46 -10.12
CA ASN A 105 9.13 -7.26 -10.20
C ASN A 105 8.36 -5.93 -10.07
N VAL A 106 7.17 -5.96 -9.48
CA VAL A 106 6.47 -4.74 -9.03
C VAL A 106 6.36 -4.84 -7.52
N GLU A 107 6.79 -3.79 -6.81
CA GLU A 107 6.94 -3.81 -5.37
C GLU A 107 5.80 -3.08 -4.65
N GLY A 108 5.09 -2.17 -5.31
CA GLY A 108 4.05 -1.34 -4.71
C GLY A 108 2.64 -1.66 -5.19
N LEU A 109 1.69 -1.76 -4.28
CA LEU A 109 0.25 -1.70 -4.57
C LEU A 109 -0.41 -0.61 -3.72
N ALA A 110 -1.23 0.23 -4.34
CA ALA A 110 -2.13 1.14 -3.65
C ALA A 110 -3.55 1.01 -4.19
N PHE A 111 -4.54 0.95 -3.29
CA PHE A 111 -5.94 1.11 -3.68
C PHE A 111 -6.33 2.58 -3.67
N ASP A 112 -7.05 3.01 -4.70
CA ASP A 112 -7.58 4.37 -4.75
C ASP A 112 -8.79 4.57 -3.82
N PHE A 113 -9.36 5.77 -3.82
CA PHE A 113 -10.48 6.16 -2.94
C PHE A 113 -11.85 5.65 -3.39
N ILE A 114 -11.94 4.81 -4.44
CA ILE A 114 -13.20 4.25 -4.94
C ILE A 114 -13.22 2.72 -4.94
N ALA A 115 -12.10 2.05 -4.66
CA ALA A 115 -12.01 0.60 -4.55
C ALA A 115 -12.63 0.09 -3.23
N PHE A 116 -13.85 -0.44 -3.26
CA PHE A 116 -14.54 -0.97 -2.07
C PHE A 116 -14.23 -2.45 -1.82
N ASP A 117 -14.10 -2.83 -0.53
CA ASP A 117 -13.97 -4.23 -0.09
C ASP A 117 -12.80 -5.00 -0.75
N SER A 118 -11.71 -4.27 -1.03
CA SER A 118 -10.63 -4.66 -1.93
C SER A 118 -9.76 -5.80 -1.41
N VAL A 119 -9.15 -6.54 -2.33
CA VAL A 119 -8.20 -7.62 -2.04
C VAL A 119 -6.89 -7.36 -2.79
N GLY A 120 -5.85 -6.96 -2.06
CA GLY A 120 -4.50 -6.78 -2.56
C GLY A 120 -3.65 -8.01 -2.26
N ILE A 121 -2.87 -8.45 -3.25
CA ILE A 121 -1.96 -9.59 -3.12
C ILE A 121 -0.62 -9.18 -3.72
N GLY A 122 0.44 -9.22 -2.92
CA GLY A 122 1.80 -9.03 -3.39
C GLY A 122 2.34 -10.25 -4.15
N ASN A 123 3.65 -10.31 -4.27
CA ASN A 123 4.40 -11.34 -4.98
C ASN A 123 5.37 -12.05 -4.01
N SER A 124 6.62 -12.27 -4.40
CA SER A 124 7.65 -12.95 -3.59
C SER A 124 8.84 -12.06 -3.26
N SER A 125 8.76 -10.79 -3.64
CA SER A 125 9.69 -9.71 -3.30
C SER A 125 9.14 -8.94 -2.10
N ASP A 126 9.97 -8.09 -1.50
CA ASP A 126 9.53 -7.14 -0.47
C ASP A 126 8.51 -6.17 -1.09
N ASN A 127 7.27 -6.17 -0.59
CA ASN A 127 6.18 -5.35 -1.14
C ASN A 127 5.68 -4.28 -0.17
N ILE A 128 5.24 -3.14 -0.73
CA ILE A 128 4.51 -2.10 -0.01
C ILE A 128 3.05 -2.17 -0.46
N LEU A 129 2.17 -2.60 0.44
CA LEU A 129 0.74 -2.71 0.19
C LEU A 129 -0.02 -1.64 0.99
N LEU A 130 -0.56 -0.67 0.27
CA LEU A 130 -1.38 0.42 0.80
C LEU A 130 -2.86 0.15 0.50
N GLY A 131 -3.64 0.09 1.56
CA GLY A 131 -5.10 0.06 1.52
C GLY A 131 -5.70 1.42 1.16
N ASN A 132 -6.94 1.62 1.61
CA ASN A 132 -7.70 2.86 1.51
C ASN A 132 -8.67 2.94 2.71
N ASP A 133 -9.52 3.96 2.79
CA ASP A 133 -10.46 4.12 3.92
C ASP A 133 -11.59 3.05 3.98
N PHE A 134 -11.62 2.11 3.03
CA PHE A 134 -12.56 1.00 3.03
C PHE A 134 -11.88 -0.27 3.52
N LYS A 135 -12.71 -1.22 3.94
CA LYS A 135 -12.23 -2.55 4.30
C LYS A 135 -11.38 -3.17 3.19
N ASN A 136 -10.16 -3.55 3.52
CA ASN A 136 -9.22 -4.21 2.65
C ASN A 136 -8.83 -5.60 3.17
N LYS A 137 -8.34 -6.43 2.25
CA LYS A 137 -7.64 -7.68 2.57
C LYS A 137 -6.30 -7.64 1.87
N LEU A 138 -5.25 -7.33 2.62
CA LEU A 138 -3.90 -7.22 2.11
C LEU A 138 -3.13 -8.50 2.44
N LYS A 139 -2.39 -9.00 1.45
CA LYS A 139 -1.57 -10.22 1.55
C LYS A 139 -0.21 -9.93 0.95
N GLY A 140 0.83 -9.81 1.76
CA GLY A 140 2.20 -9.54 1.32
C GLY A 140 2.71 -10.64 0.40
N GLY A 141 2.81 -11.86 0.94
CA GLY A 141 3.15 -13.05 0.17
C GLY A 141 4.43 -13.66 0.68
N GLY A 142 5.55 -13.40 0.02
CA GLY A 142 6.85 -13.66 0.63
C GLY A 142 7.77 -12.47 0.35
N GLY A 143 8.83 -12.33 1.14
CA GLY A 143 9.59 -11.07 1.20
C GLY A 143 9.28 -10.37 2.52
N ASN A 144 9.95 -9.27 2.79
CA ASN A 144 9.70 -8.44 3.96
C ASN A 144 8.70 -7.36 3.56
N ASP A 145 7.43 -7.56 3.89
CA ASP A 145 6.34 -6.74 3.36
C ASP A 145 5.93 -5.62 4.34
N LEU A 146 5.63 -4.43 3.82
CA LEU A 146 4.97 -3.35 4.55
C LEU A 146 3.47 -3.34 4.22
N LEU A 147 2.63 -3.55 5.22
CA LEU A 147 1.17 -3.54 5.08
C LEU A 147 0.56 -2.38 5.86
N VAL A 148 -0.13 -1.49 5.13
CA VAL A 148 -0.87 -0.35 5.69
C VAL A 148 -2.34 -0.48 5.31
N GLY A 149 -3.20 -0.73 6.29
CA GLY A 149 -4.66 -0.80 6.08
C GLY A 149 -5.30 0.56 5.78
N LEU A 150 -4.86 1.59 6.50
CA LEU A 150 -5.56 2.88 6.66
C LEU A 150 -6.88 2.67 7.40
N GLY A 151 -7.92 3.46 7.10
CA GLY A 151 -9.21 3.31 7.77
C GLY A 151 -9.98 2.07 7.32
N GLY A 152 -11.01 1.72 8.07
CA GLY A 152 -11.91 0.64 7.70
C GLY A 152 -11.81 -0.54 8.66
N LYS A 153 -11.98 -1.75 8.14
CA LYS A 153 -11.77 -2.96 8.94
C LYS A 153 -11.01 -3.95 8.09
N ASP A 154 -9.73 -4.06 8.37
CA ASP A 154 -8.82 -4.72 7.46
C ASP A 154 -8.47 -6.12 7.92
N LYS A 155 -8.00 -6.89 6.94
CA LYS A 155 -7.35 -8.17 7.18
C LYS A 155 -5.97 -8.11 6.57
N LEU A 156 -4.98 -8.05 7.42
CA LEU A 156 -3.57 -7.95 7.03
C LEU A 156 -2.94 -9.33 7.20
N THR A 157 -2.31 -9.82 6.14
CA THR A 157 -1.61 -11.10 6.10
C THR A 157 -0.21 -10.81 5.59
N GLY A 158 0.82 -10.93 6.43
CA GLY A 158 2.19 -10.64 6.02
C GLY A 158 2.66 -11.70 5.05
N GLY A 159 2.80 -12.93 5.56
CA GLY A 159 3.13 -14.10 4.78
C GLY A 159 4.44 -14.70 5.26
N LYS A 160 5.45 -14.72 4.39
CA LYS A 160 6.80 -15.21 4.74
C LYS A 160 7.79 -14.07 4.70
N GLY A 161 8.52 -13.86 5.77
CA GLY A 161 9.58 -12.86 5.83
C GLY A 161 9.40 -12.07 7.11
N PHE A 162 10.06 -10.93 7.18
CA PHE A 162 9.91 -9.99 8.29
C PHE A 162 8.91 -8.91 7.87
N ASP A 163 7.66 -9.03 8.29
CA ASP A 163 6.59 -8.15 7.83
C ASP A 163 6.30 -7.01 8.82
N GLU A 164 6.07 -5.79 8.31
CA GLU A 164 5.67 -4.61 9.09
C GLU A 164 4.17 -4.34 8.89
N PHE A 165 3.41 -4.38 9.98
CA PHE A 165 2.00 -3.95 10.02
C PHE A 165 1.92 -2.56 10.62
N LYS A 166 1.75 -1.54 9.77
CA LYS A 166 1.89 -0.14 10.18
C LYS A 166 0.56 0.58 10.29
N PHE A 167 0.43 1.35 11.36
CA PHE A 167 -0.71 2.22 11.64
C PHE A 167 -0.23 3.66 11.88
N PHE A 168 -0.90 4.62 11.25
CA PHE A 168 -0.57 6.04 11.29
C PHE A 168 -1.48 6.85 12.22
N SER A 169 -2.68 6.37 12.49
CA SER A 169 -3.68 7.06 13.30
C SER A 169 -4.50 6.09 14.15
N THR A 170 -5.05 6.58 15.27
CA THR A 170 -6.05 5.82 16.05
C THR A 170 -7.32 5.51 15.26
N THR A 171 -7.55 6.22 14.14
CA THR A 171 -8.69 5.97 13.24
C THR A 171 -8.47 4.83 12.26
N ASP A 172 -7.24 4.32 12.13
CA ASP A 172 -6.94 3.26 11.16
C ASP A 172 -7.63 1.94 11.57
N SER A 173 -7.69 1.64 12.88
CA SER A 173 -8.41 0.48 13.39
C SER A 173 -9.37 0.83 14.53
N GLY A 174 -10.59 0.30 14.45
CA GLY A 174 -11.61 0.55 15.47
C GLY A 174 -11.50 -0.30 16.74
N THR A 175 -12.33 0.02 17.73
CA THR A 175 -12.28 -0.58 19.09
C THR A 175 -13.30 -1.70 19.33
N THR A 176 -14.03 -2.12 18.29
CA THR A 176 -15.02 -3.20 18.41
C THR A 176 -14.69 -4.37 17.50
N LYS A 177 -15.20 -5.57 17.80
CA LYS A 177 -15.09 -6.72 16.88
C LYS A 177 -15.59 -6.44 15.46
N LYS A 178 -16.47 -5.45 15.26
CA LYS A 178 -17.01 -5.10 13.94
C LYS A 178 -16.14 -4.10 13.18
N THR A 179 -15.30 -3.34 13.86
CA THR A 179 -14.54 -2.22 13.29
C THR A 179 -13.02 -2.38 13.42
N ARG A 180 -12.55 -3.27 14.30
CA ARG A 180 -11.13 -3.52 14.48
C ARG A 180 -10.53 -4.35 13.36
N ASP A 181 -9.32 -4.02 13.01
CA ASP A 181 -8.47 -4.74 12.10
C ASP A 181 -8.02 -6.07 12.67
N VAL A 182 -7.56 -6.92 11.76
CA VAL A 182 -7.11 -8.26 12.06
C VAL A 182 -5.80 -8.53 11.32
N ILE A 183 -4.72 -8.68 12.07
CA ILE A 183 -3.49 -9.31 11.59
C ILE A 183 -3.69 -10.81 11.70
N THR A 184 -3.51 -11.53 10.59
CA THR A 184 -4.03 -12.90 10.47
C THR A 184 -3.01 -14.01 10.72
N ASP A 185 -1.72 -13.71 10.60
CA ASP A 185 -0.63 -14.69 10.58
C ASP A 185 0.67 -14.19 11.23
N PHE A 186 0.58 -13.20 12.13
CA PHE A 186 1.73 -12.61 12.82
C PHE A 186 2.69 -13.66 13.39
N ASP A 187 3.95 -13.59 13.00
CA ASP A 187 5.05 -14.39 13.54
C ASP A 187 5.93 -13.55 14.47
N ILE A 188 5.88 -13.83 15.76
CA ILE A 188 6.64 -13.12 16.81
C ILE A 188 8.16 -13.16 16.64
N GLN A 189 8.70 -13.98 15.74
CA GLN A 189 10.15 -14.00 15.48
C GLN A 189 10.56 -13.07 14.33
N PHE A 190 9.62 -12.68 13.49
CA PHE A 190 9.91 -12.02 12.21
C PHE A 190 9.12 -10.73 12.00
N ASP A 191 7.89 -10.65 12.51
CA ASP A 191 6.99 -9.55 12.20
C ASP A 191 7.01 -8.47 13.27
N PHE A 192 6.60 -7.26 12.88
CA PHE A 192 6.48 -6.10 13.77
C PHE A 192 5.15 -5.38 13.55
N ILE A 193 4.58 -4.87 14.62
CA ILE A 193 3.48 -3.90 14.57
C ILE A 193 4.06 -2.51 14.78
N ASP A 194 3.99 -1.64 13.78
CA ASP A 194 4.47 -0.27 13.91
C ASP A 194 3.31 0.69 14.22
N ILE A 195 3.37 1.27 15.42
CA ILE A 195 2.46 2.31 15.91
C ILE A 195 3.19 3.61 16.24
N SER A 196 4.47 3.73 15.88
CA SER A 196 5.34 4.87 16.20
C SER A 196 4.86 6.20 15.59
N SER A 197 3.94 6.14 14.63
CA SER A 197 3.32 7.32 14.02
C SER A 197 2.09 7.83 14.79
N ILE A 198 1.56 7.04 15.72
CA ILE A 198 0.42 7.42 16.56
C ILE A 198 0.96 8.15 17.80
N ASP A 199 0.52 9.39 17.98
CA ASP A 199 0.91 10.19 19.14
C ASP A 199 0.22 9.68 20.42
N ALA A 200 1.04 9.23 21.38
CA ALA A 200 0.59 8.66 22.64
C ALA A 200 -0.04 9.70 23.59
N ASP A 201 0.29 10.99 23.45
CA ASP A 201 -0.28 12.09 24.25
C ASP A 201 -0.58 13.33 23.37
N PRO A 202 -1.75 13.39 22.72
CA PRO A 202 -2.12 14.50 21.83
C PRO A 202 -2.27 15.85 22.55
N PHE A 203 -2.17 15.90 23.89
CA PHE A 203 -2.21 17.13 24.67
C PHE A 203 -0.82 17.70 24.92
N THR A 204 0.23 16.95 24.61
CA THR A 204 1.62 17.37 24.71
C THR A 204 2.21 17.63 23.31
N PRO A 205 2.90 18.76 23.06
CA PRO A 205 3.46 19.03 21.74
C PRO A 205 4.54 18.01 21.34
N GLY A 206 4.37 17.36 20.20
CA GLY A 206 5.33 16.43 19.60
C GLY A 206 4.64 15.15 19.18
N ASN A 207 5.44 14.09 18.94
CA ASN A 207 4.94 12.73 18.84
C ASN A 207 5.51 11.95 20.03
N GLN A 208 4.66 11.55 20.97
CA GLN A 208 5.07 10.80 22.15
C GLN A 208 4.96 9.30 21.88
N SER A 209 5.96 8.54 22.33
CA SER A 209 5.95 7.08 22.26
C SER A 209 5.06 6.49 23.35
N PHE A 210 4.44 5.36 23.04
CA PHE A 210 3.66 4.60 24.00
C PHE A 210 4.54 3.88 25.04
N GLU A 211 4.02 3.71 26.25
CA GLU A 211 4.54 2.76 27.24
C GLU A 211 3.81 1.42 27.12
N PHE A 212 4.53 0.33 26.82
CA PHE A 212 3.93 -1.00 26.78
C PHE A 212 3.84 -1.62 28.18
N ILE A 213 2.62 -1.70 28.73
CA ILE A 213 2.34 -2.15 30.09
C ILE A 213 1.98 -3.65 30.18
N GLY A 214 2.23 -4.42 29.13
CA GLY A 214 1.85 -5.84 29.06
C GLY A 214 0.33 -6.00 29.07
N SER A 215 -0.21 -6.80 30.00
CA SER A 215 -1.66 -7.07 30.09
C SER A 215 -2.39 -6.26 31.16
N GLU A 216 -1.69 -5.37 31.88
CA GLU A 216 -2.28 -4.57 32.95
C GLU A 216 -3.38 -3.65 32.44
N ARG A 217 -4.26 -3.18 33.34
CA ARG A 217 -5.28 -2.20 32.99
C ARG A 217 -4.64 -0.83 32.80
N PHE A 218 -5.20 -0.03 31.88
CA PHE A 218 -4.79 1.35 31.73
C PHE A 218 -4.92 2.11 33.05
N SER A 219 -3.90 2.90 33.36
CA SER A 219 -3.82 3.77 34.52
C SER A 219 -3.46 5.21 34.17
N ASP A 220 -2.84 5.42 33.01
CA ASP A 220 -2.29 6.70 32.57
C ASP A 220 -2.42 6.83 31.03
N ILE A 221 -2.22 8.06 30.54
CA ILE A 221 -2.18 8.38 29.11
C ILE A 221 -0.98 7.72 28.42
N GLY A 222 -1.10 7.43 27.13
CA GLY A 222 0.01 6.97 26.31
C GLY A 222 0.43 5.54 26.63
N GLN A 223 -0.50 4.72 27.09
CA GLN A 223 -0.24 3.31 27.39
C GLN A 223 -0.70 2.40 26.25
N ALA A 224 0.13 1.41 25.94
CA ALA A 224 -0.19 0.30 25.05
C ALA A 224 -0.26 -0.99 25.85
N ARG A 225 -1.24 -1.84 25.57
CA ARG A 225 -1.42 -3.13 26.27
C ARG A 225 -1.82 -4.24 25.32
N PHE A 226 -1.50 -5.48 25.68
CA PHE A 226 -1.91 -6.68 24.95
C PHE A 226 -2.64 -7.67 25.86
N SER A 227 -3.88 -8.01 25.50
CA SER A 227 -4.67 -9.00 26.24
C SER A 227 -5.71 -9.66 25.33
N ASN A 228 -5.96 -10.96 25.51
CA ASN A 228 -6.91 -11.73 24.69
C ASN A 228 -6.68 -11.57 23.18
N ASN A 229 -5.40 -11.61 22.77
CA ASN A 229 -4.96 -11.44 21.39
C ASN A 229 -5.21 -10.04 20.79
N ILE A 230 -5.52 -9.03 21.62
CA ILE A 230 -5.80 -7.66 21.16
C ILE A 230 -4.72 -6.73 21.71
N LEU A 231 -4.06 -6.00 20.80
CA LEU A 231 -3.25 -4.83 21.14
C LEU A 231 -4.18 -3.63 21.20
N SER A 232 -4.20 -2.93 22.33
CA SER A 232 -5.06 -1.76 22.59
C SER A 232 -4.19 -0.56 22.99
N LEU A 233 -4.53 0.62 22.50
CA LEU A 233 -3.84 1.89 22.83
C LEU A 233 -4.80 2.83 23.57
N ASN A 234 -4.29 3.57 24.55
CA ASN A 234 -5.01 4.66 25.21
C ASN A 234 -4.22 5.98 25.07
N ILE A 235 -4.90 7.04 24.67
CA ILE A 235 -4.32 8.37 24.39
C ILE A 235 -4.97 9.50 25.21
N ASP A 236 -5.83 9.19 26.18
CA ASP A 236 -6.55 10.21 26.96
C ASP A 236 -6.69 9.92 28.47
N ALA A 237 -5.98 8.90 28.96
CA ALA A 237 -5.97 8.42 30.35
C ALA A 237 -7.31 7.89 30.87
N ASP A 238 -8.28 7.58 30.00
CA ASP A 238 -9.48 6.87 30.42
C ASP A 238 -9.26 5.33 30.50
N ILE A 239 -10.32 4.57 30.78
CA ILE A 239 -10.24 3.10 30.91
C ILE A 239 -10.54 2.36 29.60
N PHE A 240 -10.93 3.10 28.57
CA PHE A 240 -11.22 2.64 27.23
C PHE A 240 -9.97 2.80 26.35
N SER A 241 -10.02 2.16 25.21
CA SER A 241 -8.96 2.24 24.20
C SER A 241 -9.48 3.05 23.03
N GLU A 242 -8.60 3.81 22.38
CA GLU A 242 -8.93 4.60 21.19
C GLU A 242 -8.58 3.86 19.91
N PHE A 243 -7.78 2.80 20.02
CA PHE A 243 -7.37 1.93 18.95
C PHE A 243 -7.27 0.49 19.47
N GLU A 244 -7.70 -0.49 18.65
CA GLU A 244 -7.45 -1.90 18.93
C GLU A 244 -7.16 -2.67 17.65
N VAL A 245 -6.21 -3.60 17.66
CA VAL A 245 -5.97 -4.57 16.57
C VAL A 245 -5.97 -5.99 17.11
N LEU A 246 -6.67 -6.90 16.43
CA LEU A 246 -6.64 -8.33 16.75
C LEU A 246 -5.43 -8.98 16.07
N VAL A 247 -4.54 -9.57 16.87
CA VAL A 247 -3.34 -10.28 16.43
C VAL A 247 -3.56 -11.78 16.60
N LYS A 248 -3.88 -12.48 15.53
CA LYS A 248 -4.24 -13.91 15.61
C LYS A 248 -3.03 -14.79 15.89
N GLY A 249 -3.24 -15.84 16.69
CA GLY A 249 -2.23 -16.88 16.90
C GLY A 249 -1.14 -16.51 17.90
N VAL A 250 -1.23 -15.32 18.50
CA VAL A 250 -0.21 -14.76 19.41
C VAL A 250 -0.79 -14.59 20.80
N ASP A 251 -0.25 -15.30 21.79
CA ASP A 251 -0.73 -15.23 23.18
C ASP A 251 -0.01 -14.14 24.00
N GLN A 252 1.15 -13.69 23.54
CA GLN A 252 1.95 -12.64 24.19
C GLN A 252 2.67 -11.80 23.13
N LEU A 253 2.69 -10.49 23.34
CA LEU A 253 3.60 -9.55 22.69
C LEU A 253 4.55 -8.98 23.73
N THR A 254 5.74 -8.64 23.28
CA THR A 254 6.79 -7.96 24.03
C THR A 254 7.14 -6.64 23.35
N PRO A 255 7.88 -5.74 24.02
CA PRO A 255 8.29 -4.48 23.40
C PRO A 255 9.17 -4.63 22.14
N ILE A 256 9.72 -5.81 21.83
CA ILE A 256 10.46 -6.00 20.58
C ILE A 256 9.51 -6.22 19.39
N ASP A 257 8.29 -6.71 19.63
CA ASP A 257 7.31 -7.02 18.58
C ASP A 257 6.50 -5.79 18.13
N ILE A 258 6.68 -4.66 18.85
CA ILE A 258 5.94 -3.42 18.65
C ILE A 258 6.95 -2.27 18.52
N PHE A 259 6.89 -1.55 17.41
CA PHE A 259 7.66 -0.32 17.23
C PHE A 259 6.84 0.86 17.77
N LEU A 260 7.37 1.49 18.84
CA LEU A 260 6.70 2.50 19.68
C LEU A 260 7.20 3.92 19.41
#